data_AF-A0A2G6UMR1-F1
#
_entry.id   AF-A0A2G6UMR1-F1
#
_cell.length_a   1.000
_cell.length_b   1.000
_cell.length_c   1.000
_cell.angle_alpha   90.00
_cell.angle_beta   90.00
_cell.angle_gamma   90.00
#
_symmetry.space_group_name_H-M   'P 1'
#
loop_
_entity.id
_entity.type
_entity.pdbx_description
1 polymer ?
#
loop_
_entity_poly.entity_id
_entity_poly.type
_entity_poly.pdbx_seq_one_letter_code
_entity_poly.pdbx_strand_id
1 'polypeptide(L)'
;MKKTGIICFLLFGLSFVSAQTIESGSRSTTGYIKSDGTIENSSRSTVGYIKSDGTIENKSRSTIGYIKSDGTIENKSRSTVGYVKKDGTVENSSRSTIGYIKDDGTVESSSRSTIGYAKGIKKEWAAVVYFFFKLD
;
A
#
# COMPACT_ATOMS: atom_id res chain seq x y z
N MET A 1 49.17 -0.72 37.60
CA MET A 1 48.95 -0.07 36.27
C MET A 1 48.21 -1.09 35.42
N LYS A 2 47.03 -0.93 34.81
CA LYS A 2 46.09 0.16 34.56
C LYS A 2 44.72 -0.52 34.25
N LYS A 3 43.65 0.03 34.85
CA LYS A 3 42.35 0.38 34.25
C LYS A 3 41.40 -0.73 33.71
N THR A 4 40.32 -0.88 34.48
CA THR A 4 38.90 -1.01 34.11
C THR A 4 38.46 -0.67 32.67
N GLY A 5 37.42 -1.37 32.20
CA GLY A 5 36.38 -0.86 31.28
C GLY A 5 35.81 -1.95 30.34
N ILE A 6 34.63 -2.54 30.56
CA ILE A 6 33.25 -2.04 30.38
C ILE A 6 32.69 -2.24 28.95
N ILE A 7 31.69 -3.14 28.87
CA ILE A 7 30.35 -3.02 28.27
C ILE A 7 30.17 -3.00 26.73
N CYS A 8 29.32 -3.96 26.32
CA CYS A 8 28.36 -4.00 25.22
C CYS A 8 28.37 -2.90 24.16
N PHE A 9 28.47 -3.32 22.90
CA PHE A 9 27.82 -2.63 21.79
C PHE A 9 26.92 -3.62 21.03
N LEU A 10 25.73 -3.85 21.60
CA LEU A 10 24.54 -4.24 20.84
C LEU A 10 24.27 -3.10 19.85
N LEU A 11 24.80 -3.19 18.62
CA LEU A 11 24.43 -2.31 17.53
C LEU A 11 23.01 -2.69 17.07
N PHE A 12 22.06 -2.19 17.85
CA PHE A 12 20.83 -1.54 17.42
C PHE A 12 20.64 -1.53 15.90
N GLY A 13 20.06 -2.61 15.38
CA GLY A 13 19.44 -2.63 14.06
C GLY A 13 18.18 -1.77 14.11
N LEU A 14 18.33 -0.45 14.12
CA LEU A 14 17.23 0.46 13.78
C LEU A 14 16.94 0.28 12.30
N SER A 15 16.16 -0.76 11.99
CA SER A 15 15.41 -0.79 10.75
C SER A 15 14.49 0.43 10.80
N PHE A 16 14.91 1.53 10.17
CA PHE A 16 14.04 2.66 9.92
C PHE A 16 12.86 2.13 9.11
N VAL A 17 11.74 1.84 9.79
CA VAL A 17 10.46 1.56 9.12
C VAL A 17 10.03 2.88 8.50
N SER A 18 10.49 3.13 7.28
CA SER A 18 10.05 4.28 6.50
C SER A 18 8.63 3.99 6.03
N ALA A 19 7.66 4.68 6.65
CA ALA A 19 6.30 4.69 6.15
C ALA A 19 6.26 5.55 4.88
N GLN A 20 5.66 5.01 3.82
CA GLN A 20 5.51 5.66 2.53
C GLN A 20 4.20 6.45 2.52
N THR A 21 4.25 7.70 2.08
CA THR A 21 3.09 8.62 2.13
C THR A 21 2.13 8.38 0.96
N ILE A 22 0.84 8.44 1.26
CA ILE A 22 -0.26 8.50 0.29
C ILE A 22 -0.85 9.91 0.31
N GLU A 23 -0.98 10.53 -0.85
CA GLU A 23 -1.49 11.89 -1.02
C GLU A 23 -2.73 11.92 -1.92
N SER A 24 -3.60 12.91 -1.71
CA SER A 24 -4.65 13.26 -2.67
C SER A 24 -4.07 13.94 -3.92
N GLY A 25 -4.88 14.11 -4.96
CA GLY A 25 -4.49 14.85 -6.17
C GLY A 25 -4.03 16.29 -5.88
N SER A 26 -4.53 16.88 -4.79
CA SER A 26 -4.17 18.21 -4.29
C SER A 26 -2.95 18.21 -3.33
N ARG A 27 -2.20 17.12 -3.25
CA ARG A 27 -1.00 16.97 -2.38
C ARG A 27 -1.27 16.98 -0.87
N SER A 28 -2.52 16.83 -0.44
CA SER A 28 -2.80 16.61 0.99
C SER A 28 -2.51 15.17 1.36
N THR A 29 -1.79 14.93 2.45
CA THR A 29 -1.60 13.57 2.98
C THR A 29 -2.93 12.94 3.37
N THR A 30 -3.24 11.78 2.80
CA THR A 30 -4.44 10.99 3.13
C THR A 30 -4.11 9.78 4.00
N GLY A 31 -2.87 9.30 3.95
CA GLY A 31 -2.45 8.16 4.76
C GLY A 31 -1.00 7.76 4.52
N TYR A 32 -0.66 6.58 5.04
CA TYR A 32 0.67 5.99 4.94
C TYR A 32 0.57 4.49 4.74
N ILE A 33 1.53 3.90 4.03
CA ILE A 33 1.75 2.45 3.99
C ILE A 33 3.16 2.16 4.49
N LYS A 34 3.26 1.33 5.53
CA LYS A 34 4.54 0.85 6.04
C LYS A 34 5.07 -0.29 5.19
N SER A 35 6.38 -0.53 5.27
CA SER A 35 7.04 -1.65 4.58
C SER A 35 6.50 -3.03 5.00
N ASP A 36 5.94 -3.14 6.20
CA ASP A 36 5.28 -4.36 6.70
C ASP A 36 3.83 -4.52 6.20
N GLY A 37 3.33 -3.58 5.41
CA GLY A 37 1.99 -3.58 4.85
C GLY A 37 0.91 -2.97 5.75
N THR A 38 1.26 -2.40 6.91
CA THR A 38 0.31 -1.63 7.72
C THR A 38 -0.12 -0.37 6.99
N ILE A 39 -1.43 -0.15 6.89
CA ILE A 39 -2.04 1.03 6.28
C ILE A 39 -2.58 1.93 7.39
N GLU A 40 -2.12 3.18 7.41
CA GLU A 40 -2.55 4.22 8.35
C GLU A 40 -3.28 5.34 7.61
N ASN A 41 -4.23 5.99 8.29
CA ASN A 41 -4.79 7.25 7.82
C ASN A 41 -3.84 8.43 8.12
N SER A 42 -4.22 9.64 7.69
CA SER A 42 -3.44 10.87 7.90
C SER A 42 -3.15 11.18 9.38
N SER A 43 -4.01 10.74 10.28
CA SER A 43 -3.87 10.86 11.75
C SER A 43 -3.03 9.73 12.39
N ARG A 44 -2.38 8.87 11.59
CA ARG A 44 -1.56 7.73 12.06
C ARG A 44 -2.34 6.61 12.76
N SER A 45 -3.67 6.56 12.61
CA SER A 45 -4.45 5.41 13.06
C SER A 45 -4.46 4.32 12.00
N THR A 46 -4.27 3.06 12.42
CA THR A 46 -4.31 1.92 11.50
C THR A 46 -5.73 1.68 10.97
N VAL A 47 -5.86 1.60 9.64
CA VAL A 47 -7.14 1.36 8.93
C VAL A 47 -7.17 0.01 8.21
N GLY A 48 -6.02 -0.62 8.01
CA GLY A 48 -5.94 -1.93 7.38
C GLY A 48 -4.52 -2.46 7.25
N TYR A 49 -4.41 -3.62 6.60
CA TYR A 49 -3.14 -4.32 6.38
C TYR A 49 -3.13 -4.99 5.02
N ILE A 50 -1.96 -5.04 4.37
CA ILE A 50 -1.67 -5.92 3.24
C ILE A 50 -0.54 -6.84 3.64
N LYS A 51 -0.82 -8.12 3.85
CA LYS A 51 0.18 -9.11 4.24
C LYS A 51 1.10 -9.45 3.07
N SER A 52 2.27 -10.00 3.40
CA SER A 52 3.25 -10.46 2.41
C SER A 52 2.73 -11.55 1.48
N ASP A 53 1.74 -12.34 1.93
CA ASP A 53 1.04 -13.36 1.14
C ASP A 53 -0.07 -12.78 0.23
N GLY A 54 -0.26 -11.46 0.25
CA GLY A 54 -1.28 -10.76 -0.53
C GLY A 54 -2.64 -10.64 0.15
N THR A 55 -2.83 -11.17 1.37
CA THR A 55 -4.08 -11.01 2.12
C THR A 55 -4.30 -9.56 2.52
N ILE A 56 -5.49 -9.02 2.22
CA ILE A 56 -5.91 -7.66 2.59
C ILE A 56 -6.86 -7.76 3.77
N GLU A 57 -6.55 -7.06 4.86
CA GLU A 57 -7.35 -7.01 6.08
C GLU A 57 -7.80 -5.58 6.40
N ASN A 58 -8.96 -5.46 7.05
CA ASN A 58 -9.37 -4.20 7.68
C ASN A 58 -8.68 -4.01 9.05
N LYS A 59 -8.94 -2.87 9.71
CA LYS A 59 -8.40 -2.58 11.05
C LYS A 59 -8.69 -3.63 12.12
N SER A 60 -9.81 -4.34 11.99
CA SER A 60 -10.24 -5.42 12.90
C SER A 60 -9.62 -6.78 12.57
N ARG A 61 -8.66 -6.85 11.64
CA ARG A 61 -8.00 -8.10 11.18
C ARG A 61 -8.93 -9.07 10.45
N SER A 62 -10.08 -8.61 9.97
CA SER A 62 -10.93 -9.41 9.10
C SER A 62 -10.45 -9.31 7.67
N THR A 63 -10.31 -10.45 6.99
CA THR A 63 -9.96 -10.50 5.57
C THR A 63 -11.06 -9.87 4.71
N ILE A 64 -10.68 -8.91 3.87
CA ILE A 64 -11.58 -8.22 2.94
C ILE A 64 -11.25 -8.51 1.47
N GLY A 65 -10.05 -9.01 1.18
CA GLY A 65 -9.63 -9.33 -0.17
C GLY A 65 -8.25 -9.95 -0.25
N TYR A 66 -7.79 -10.16 -1.48
CA TYR A 66 -6.51 -10.77 -1.80
C TYR A 66 -5.87 -10.12 -3.02
N ILE A 67 -4.55 -10.04 -3.02
CA ILE A 67 -3.71 -9.69 -4.17
C ILE A 67 -3.01 -10.99 -4.61
N LYS A 68 -3.24 -11.42 -5.84
CA LYS A 68 -2.47 -12.51 -6.45
C LYS A 68 -1.17 -12.01 -7.04
N SER A 69 -0.20 -12.91 -7.17
CA SER A 69 1.12 -12.65 -7.77
C SER A 69 1.07 -12.18 -9.22
N ASP A 70 -0.04 -12.44 -9.92
CA ASP A 70 -0.26 -12.01 -11.31
C ASP A 70 -0.92 -10.63 -11.42
N GLY A 71 -1.15 -9.96 -10.28
CA GLY A 71 -1.82 -8.66 -10.21
C GLY A 71 -3.35 -8.74 -10.14
N THR A 72 -3.95 -9.93 -10.09
CA THR A 72 -5.40 -10.09 -9.88
C THR A 72 -5.77 -9.67 -8.46
N ILE A 73 -6.81 -8.85 -8.32
CA ILE A 73 -7.38 -8.43 -7.04
C ILE A 73 -8.72 -9.13 -6.84
N GLU A 74 -8.89 -9.77 -5.68
CA GLU A 74 -10.11 -10.49 -5.31
C GLU A 74 -10.74 -9.90 -4.04
N ASN A 75 -12.05 -10.04 -3.90
CA ASN A 75 -12.75 -9.78 -2.64
C ASN A 75 -12.63 -10.98 -1.68
N LYS A 76 -13.18 -10.84 -0.47
CA LYS A 76 -13.20 -11.90 0.56
C LYS A 76 -13.78 -13.24 0.10
N SER A 77 -14.70 -13.21 -0.87
CA SER A 77 -15.36 -14.39 -1.44
C SER A 77 -14.60 -15.00 -2.62
N ARG A 78 -13.35 -14.56 -2.88
CA ARG A 78 -12.51 -15.01 -4.00
C ARG A 78 -13.06 -14.66 -5.38
N SER A 79 -13.98 -13.70 -5.48
CA SER A 79 -14.39 -13.16 -6.78
C SER A 79 -13.44 -12.04 -7.19
N THR A 80 -13.01 -12.04 -8.45
CA THR A 80 -12.17 -10.98 -9.00
C THR A 80 -12.92 -9.65 -9.02
N VAL A 81 -12.29 -8.60 -8.48
CA VAL A 81 -12.78 -7.21 -8.53
C VAL A 81 -11.99 -6.34 -9.50
N GLY A 82 -10.78 -6.77 -9.86
CA GLY A 82 -9.97 -6.09 -10.87
C GLY A 82 -8.57 -6.65 -11.02
N TYR A 83 -7.76 -5.92 -11.77
CA TYR A 83 -6.41 -6.32 -12.16
C TYR A 83 -5.48 -5.11 -12.12
N VAL A 84 -4.23 -5.35 -11.73
CA VAL A 84 -3.13 -4.38 -11.80
C VAL A 84 -2.07 -4.94 -12.71
N LYS A 85 -1.87 -4.30 -13.87
CA LYS A 85 -0.84 -4.72 -14.82
C LYS A 85 0.53 -4.17 -14.42
N LYS A 86 1.59 -4.83 -14.88
CA LYS A 86 2.99 -4.42 -14.63
C LYS A 86 3.29 -3.00 -15.11
N ASP A 87 2.68 -2.58 -16.22
CA ASP A 87 2.78 -1.22 -16.75
C ASP A 87 2.05 -0.16 -15.89
N GLY A 88 1.27 -0.60 -14.90
CA GLY A 88 0.51 0.25 -13.99
C GLY A 88 -0.92 0.52 -14.42
N THR A 89 -1.39 -0.06 -15.52
CA THR A 89 -2.82 -0.02 -15.88
C THR A 89 -3.64 -0.77 -14.83
N VAL A 90 -4.68 -0.13 -14.31
CA VAL A 90 -5.64 -0.71 -13.37
C VAL A 90 -6.97 -0.94 -14.09
N GLU A 91 -7.48 -2.16 -14.02
CA GLU A 91 -8.74 -2.57 -14.66
C GLU A 91 -9.74 -3.06 -13.62
N ASN A 92 -11.03 -2.90 -13.91
CA ASN A 92 -12.10 -3.56 -13.16
C ASN A 92 -12.25 -5.04 -13.57
N SER A 93 -13.17 -5.77 -12.93
CA SER A 93 -13.45 -7.18 -13.22
C SER A 93 -13.86 -7.44 -14.67
N SER A 94 -14.50 -6.47 -15.33
CA SER A 94 -14.91 -6.50 -16.74
C SER A 94 -13.81 -6.09 -17.72
N ARG A 95 -12.54 -5.97 -17.28
CA ARG A 95 -11.38 -5.58 -18.11
C ARG A 95 -11.45 -4.15 -18.68
N SER A 96 -12.30 -3.29 -18.13
CA SER A 96 -12.27 -1.86 -18.47
C SER A 96 -11.23 -1.13 -17.61
N THR A 97 -10.43 -0.26 -18.22
CA THR A 97 -9.46 0.56 -17.50
C THR A 97 -10.16 1.57 -16.59
N ILE A 98 -9.79 1.60 -15.31
CA ILE A 98 -10.32 2.52 -14.30
C ILE A 98 -9.27 3.51 -13.80
N GLY A 99 -7.99 3.28 -14.09
CA GLY A 99 -6.92 4.21 -13.76
C GLY A 99 -5.54 3.70 -14.10
N TYR A 100 -4.54 4.48 -13.69
CA TYR A 100 -3.14 4.21 -13.93
C TYR A 100 -2.30 4.55 -12.69
N ILE A 101 -1.25 3.77 -12.46
CA ILE A 101 -0.27 4.01 -11.40
C ILE A 101 1.11 4.04 -12.05
N LYS A 102 1.68 5.24 -12.17
CA LYS A 102 2.96 5.48 -12.82
C LYS A 102 4.12 5.05 -11.94
N ASP A 103 5.28 4.83 -12.54
CA ASP A 103 6.51 4.44 -11.81
C ASP A 103 7.00 5.54 -10.84
N ASP A 104 6.66 6.81 -11.11
CA ASP A 104 6.94 7.94 -10.21
C ASP A 104 5.95 8.03 -9.02
N GLY A 105 4.99 7.11 -8.93
CA GLY A 105 3.95 7.05 -7.91
C GLY A 105 2.72 7.92 -8.21
N THR A 106 2.63 8.61 -9.35
CA THR A 106 1.43 9.34 -9.72
C THR A 106 0.28 8.38 -10.01
N VAL A 107 -0.88 8.62 -9.38
CA VAL A 107 -2.11 7.85 -9.57
C VAL A 107 -3.13 8.69 -10.36
N GLU A 108 -3.60 8.15 -11.47
CA GLU A 108 -4.54 8.80 -12.38
C GLU A 108 -5.85 8.01 -12.51
N SER A 109 -6.95 8.70 -12.76
CA SER A 109 -8.19 8.08 -13.21
C SER A 109 -8.08 7.58 -14.66
N SER A 110 -9.09 6.86 -15.14
CA SER A 110 -9.19 6.42 -16.54
C SER A 110 -9.12 7.58 -17.55
N SER A 111 -9.60 8.77 -17.16
CA SER A 111 -9.55 10.00 -17.95
C SER A 111 -8.22 10.77 -17.84
N ARG A 112 -7.18 10.19 -17.25
CA ARG A 112 -5.84 10.81 -17.07
C ARG A 112 -5.79 11.99 -16.10
N SER A 113 -6.81 12.21 -15.29
CA SER A 113 -6.76 13.20 -14.21
C SER A 113 -6.03 12.61 -13.01
N THR A 114 -5.09 13.36 -12.42
CA THR A 114 -4.40 12.94 -11.19
C THR A 114 -5.37 12.89 -10.02
N ILE A 115 -5.45 11.74 -9.34
CA ILE A 115 -6.27 11.54 -8.14
C ILE A 115 -5.44 11.37 -6.87
N GLY A 116 -4.13 11.13 -7.00
CA GLY A 116 -3.23 11.04 -5.85
C GLY A 116 -1.80 10.68 -6.20
N TYR A 117 -1.01 10.49 -5.15
CA TYR A 117 0.40 10.10 -5.24
C TYR A 117 0.73 9.05 -4.19
N ALA A 118 1.44 8.00 -4.61
CA ALA A 118 1.86 6.85 -3.81
C ALA A 118 3.34 6.54 -4.09
N LYS A 119 4.24 7.47 -3.76
CA LYS A 119 5.65 7.39 -4.13
C LYS A 119 6.37 6.25 -3.40
N GLY A 120 7.05 5.40 -4.17
CA GLY A 120 7.77 4.23 -3.66
C GLY A 120 6.87 3.05 -3.25
N ILE A 121 5.54 3.20 -3.30
CA ILE A 121 4.58 2.16 -2.93
C ILE A 121 4.41 1.19 -4.11
N LYS A 122 4.28 -0.11 -3.82
CA LYS A 122 3.95 -1.12 -4.83
C LYS A 122 2.65 -0.76 -5.55
N LYS A 123 2.58 -0.95 -6.87
CA LYS A 123 1.41 -0.56 -7.67
C LYS A 123 0.14 -1.26 -7.19
N GLU A 124 0.24 -2.53 -6.81
CA GLU A 124 -0.89 -3.32 -6.31
C GLU A 124 -1.40 -2.77 -4.97
N TRP A 125 -0.50 -2.30 -4.11
CA TRP A 125 -0.85 -1.72 -2.80
C TRP A 125 -1.50 -0.35 -2.95
N ALA A 126 -0.97 0.49 -3.84
CA ALA A 126 -1.63 1.73 -4.22
C ALA A 126 -3.01 1.44 -4.83
N ALA A 127 -3.14 0.41 -5.68
CA ALA A 127 -4.41 0.08 -6.29
C ALA A 127 -5.48 -0.33 -5.28
N VAL A 128 -5.09 -1.10 -4.26
CA VAL A 128 -5.98 -1.46 -3.13
C VAL A 128 -6.60 -0.21 -2.49
N VAL A 129 -5.79 0.82 -2.22
CA VAL A 129 -6.26 2.03 -1.52
C VAL A 129 -7.04 2.97 -2.43
N TYR A 130 -6.61 3.17 -3.68
CA TYR A 130 -7.24 4.15 -4.57
C TYR A 130 -8.44 3.62 -5.36
N PHE A 131 -8.50 2.32 -5.67
CA PHE A 131 -9.48 1.79 -6.63
C PHE A 131 -10.40 0.70 -6.05
N PHE A 132 -9.92 -0.16 -5.14
CA PHE A 132 -10.65 -1.40 -4.82
C PHE A 132 -11.27 -1.46 -3.43
N PHE A 133 -10.59 -0.95 -2.39
CA PHE A 133 -11.04 -1.09 -1.01
C PHE A 133 -11.03 0.26 -0.30
N LYS A 134 -12.18 0.63 0.26
CA LYS A 134 -12.27 1.73 1.22
C LYS A 134 -11.88 1.20 2.60
N LEU A 135 -10.87 1.81 3.19
CA LEU A 135 -10.36 1.47 4.52
C LEU A 135 -10.69 2.64 5.45
N ASP A 136 -11.47 2.36 6.50
CA ASP A 136 -11.96 3.35 7.49
C ASP A 136 -11.24 3.24 8.83
#